data_AF-U9TN39-F1
#
_entry.id   AF-U9TN39-F1
#
_cell.length_a   1.000
_cell.length_b   1.000
_cell.length_c   1.000
_cell.angle_alpha   90.00
_cell.angle_beta   90.00
_cell.angle_gamma   90.00
#
_symmetry.space_group_name_H-M   'P 1'
#
loop_
_entity.id
_entity.type
_entity.pdbx_description
1 polymer ?
#
loop_
_entity_poly.entity_id
_entity_poly.type
_entity_poly.pdbx_seq_one_letter_code
_entity_poly.pdbx_strand_id
1 'polypeptide(L)'
;MVAEGAAGGFVVTSGRYTAEATGFAKGRNIQLVDGSLLKHWIAHHSTSEFRSDIRDKETAASTSSAPLCPVCNESMKIRLARRGLNAGEKFWGCARFPNCRGVRKII
;
A
#
# COMPACT_ATOMS: atom_id res chain seq x y z
N MET A 1 -1.03 -20.48 17.31
CA MET A 1 -0.97 -20.03 18.71
C MET A 1 -0.22 -18.71 18.75
N VAL A 2 -0.96 -17.60 18.80
CA VAL A 2 -0.47 -16.25 19.14
C VAL A 2 -0.90 -16.04 20.59
N ALA A 3 0.05 -15.80 21.49
CA ALA A 3 -0.27 -15.55 22.89
C ALA A 3 -1.09 -14.25 22.97
N GLU A 4 -2.22 -14.26 23.67
CA GLU A 4 -2.96 -13.05 24.10
C GLU A 4 -3.68 -12.20 23.03
N GLY A 5 -4.11 -12.76 21.88
CA GLY A 5 -5.07 -12.05 20.99
C GLY A 5 -4.51 -10.83 20.23
N ALA A 6 -3.19 -10.64 20.20
CA ALA A 6 -2.57 -9.61 19.37
C ALA A 6 -2.72 -9.94 17.87
N ALA A 7 -3.04 -8.93 17.05
CA ALA A 7 -3.08 -9.08 15.59
C ALA A 7 -1.68 -9.43 15.02
N GLY A 8 -0.62 -8.98 15.69
CA GLY A 8 0.77 -9.27 15.38
C GLY A 8 1.72 -8.51 16.29
N GLY A 9 3.02 -8.60 16.01
CA GLY A 9 4.05 -7.90 16.78
C GLY A 9 5.36 -7.70 16.03
N PHE A 10 6.16 -6.74 16.50
CA PHE A 10 7.52 -6.49 16.03
C PHE A 10 8.50 -6.88 17.12
N VAL A 11 9.53 -7.63 16.76
CA VAL A 11 10.68 -7.91 17.64
C VAL A 11 11.86 -7.15 17.05
N VAL A 12 12.51 -6.33 17.88
CA VAL A 12 13.61 -5.46 17.44
C VAL A 12 14.85 -5.79 18.25
N THR A 13 15.98 -5.99 17.58
CA THR A 13 17.28 -6.23 18.21
C THR A 13 18.39 -5.51 17.45
N SER A 14 19.45 -5.13 18.17
CA SER A 14 20.68 -4.58 17.59
C SER A 14 21.60 -5.64 16.98
N GLY A 15 21.32 -6.91 17.21
CA GLY A 15 22.05 -8.07 16.71
C GLY A 15 21.37 -8.74 15.53
N ARG A 16 21.68 -10.02 15.30
CA ARG A 16 21.07 -10.86 14.24
C ARG A 16 20.23 -11.96 14.85
N TYR A 17 19.22 -12.40 14.12
CA TYR A 17 18.43 -13.58 14.46
C TYR A 17 19.11 -14.86 13.98
N THR A 18 18.89 -15.95 14.71
CA THR A 18 19.24 -17.29 14.26
C THR A 18 18.27 -17.76 13.17
N ALA A 19 18.68 -18.74 12.37
CA ALA A 19 17.83 -19.30 11.31
C ALA A 19 16.52 -19.88 11.88
N GLU A 20 16.57 -20.46 13.08
CA GLU A 20 15.41 -20.99 13.81
C GLU A 20 14.44 -19.87 14.20
N ALA A 21 14.94 -18.74 14.72
CA ALA A 21 14.10 -17.60 15.08
C ALA A 21 13.41 -17.00 13.83
N THR A 22 14.12 -16.92 12.71
CA THR A 22 13.50 -16.52 11.43
C THR A 22 12.48 -17.55 10.95
N GLY A 23 12.77 -18.85 11.09
CA GLY A 23 11.84 -19.93 10.78
C GLY A 23 10.57 -19.86 11.63
N PHE A 24 10.70 -19.53 12.91
CA PHE A 24 9.58 -19.33 13.81
C PHE A 24 8.74 -18.10 13.45
N ALA A 25 9.33 -17.03 12.93
CA ALA A 25 8.58 -15.87 12.46
C ALA A 25 7.86 -16.13 11.13
N LYS A 26 8.43 -16.97 10.24
CA LYS A 26 7.82 -17.34 8.96
C LYS A 26 6.48 -18.05 9.17
N GLY A 27 5.41 -17.47 8.64
CA GLY A 27 4.05 -18.01 8.78
C GLY A 27 3.30 -17.52 10.02
N ARG A 28 3.85 -16.55 10.76
CA ARG A 28 3.21 -15.89 11.90
C ARG A 28 3.15 -14.38 11.66
N ASN A 29 2.25 -13.70 12.35
CA ASN A 29 2.16 -12.23 12.31
C ASN A 29 3.24 -11.58 13.19
N ILE A 30 4.49 -11.98 12.99
CA ILE A 30 5.63 -11.48 13.75
C ILE A 30 6.67 -10.97 12.76
N GLN A 31 7.01 -9.69 12.86
CA GLN A 31 8.05 -9.07 12.06
C GLN A 31 9.33 -8.97 12.89
N LEU A 32 10.42 -9.48 12.32
CA LEU A 32 11.74 -9.44 12.93
C LEU A 32 12.52 -8.25 12.34
N VAL A 33 13.05 -7.39 13.20
CA VAL A 33 13.90 -6.26 12.85
C VAL A 33 15.27 -6.49 13.47
N ASP A 34 16.24 -6.85 12.64
CA ASP A 34 17.62 -7.03 13.06
C ASP A 34 18.42 -5.72 13.04
N GLY A 35 19.62 -5.76 13.59
CA GLY A 35 20.46 -4.57 13.74
C GLY A 35 20.90 -3.94 12.42
N SER A 36 21.03 -4.72 11.34
CA SER A 36 21.40 -4.17 10.04
C SER A 36 20.24 -3.39 9.42
N LEU A 37 19.03 -3.94 9.53
CA LEU A 37 17.79 -3.29 9.10
C LEU A 37 17.51 -2.03 9.94
N LEU A 38 17.66 -2.13 11.26
CA LEU A 38 17.48 -0.99 12.18
C LEU A 38 18.48 0.13 11.90
N LYS A 39 19.76 -0.21 11.68
CA LYS A 39 20.80 0.78 11.34
C LYS A 39 20.51 1.45 10.00
N HIS A 40 20.01 0.71 9.03
CA HIS A 40 19.57 1.26 7.75
C HIS A 40 18.41 2.25 7.95
N TRP A 41 17.39 1.91 8.74
CA TRP A 41 16.27 2.82 9.02
C TRP A 41 16.69 4.11 9.72
N ILE A 42 17.63 4.03 10.66
CA ILE A 42 18.15 5.20 11.37
C ILE A 42 19.02 6.07 10.42
N ALA A 43 19.82 5.43 9.56
CA ALA A 43 20.66 6.15 8.59
C ALA A 43 19.84 6.87 7.50
N HIS A 44 18.68 6.32 7.13
CA HIS A 44 17.80 6.86 6.08
C HIS A 44 16.69 7.78 6.62
N HIS A 45 16.92 8.49 7.73
CA HIS A 45 15.95 9.42 8.33
C HIS A 45 15.80 10.74 7.56
N SER A 46 15.54 10.68 6.25
CA SER A 46 14.82 11.74 5.53
C SER A 46 13.42 11.23 5.22
N THR A 47 12.46 11.68 6.04
CA THR A 47 11.08 12.01 5.64
C THR A 47 10.38 11.09 4.64
N SER A 48 9.29 10.46 5.09
CA SER A 48 8.10 10.17 4.27
C SER A 48 8.03 8.88 3.42
N GLU A 49 9.00 7.97 3.43
CA GLU A 49 8.89 6.76 2.57
C GLU A 49 8.48 5.47 3.33
N PHE A 50 8.32 5.50 4.66
CA PHE A 50 7.94 4.30 5.44
C PHE A 50 6.42 4.04 5.50
N ARG A 51 5.61 4.85 4.81
CA ARG A 51 4.15 4.62 4.70
C ARG A 51 3.76 3.82 3.45
N SER A 52 4.70 3.52 2.57
CA SER A 52 4.43 2.94 1.25
C SER A 52 4.43 1.41 1.29
N ASP A 53 5.32 0.76 2.03
CA ASP A 53 5.49 -0.71 1.92
C ASP A 53 4.54 -1.57 2.78
N ILE A 54 3.85 -0.99 3.77
CA ILE A 54 2.92 -1.76 4.62
C ILE A 54 1.50 -1.79 4.00
N ARG A 55 1.19 -0.93 3.02
CA ARG A 55 -0.16 -0.86 2.43
C ARG A 55 -0.39 -1.79 1.23
N ASP A 56 0.67 -2.43 0.72
CA ASP A 56 0.60 -3.28 -0.49
C ASP A 56 0.39 -4.77 -0.21
N LYS A 57 0.20 -5.20 1.05
CA LYS A 57 -0.03 -6.61 1.38
C LYS A 57 -1.41 -6.94 1.95
N GLU A 58 -2.40 -6.09 1.70
CA GLU A 58 -3.82 -6.45 1.87
C GLU A 58 -4.71 -5.75 0.83
N THR A 59 -4.42 -5.88 -0.47
CA THR A 59 -5.47 -5.97 -1.51
C THR A 59 -4.89 -6.49 -2.83
N ALA A 60 -4.57 -7.78 -2.89
CA ALA A 60 -4.39 -8.46 -4.17
C ALA A 60 -5.76 -8.68 -4.84
N ALA A 61 -6.37 -7.60 -5.35
CA ALA A 61 -7.54 -7.66 -6.22
C ALA A 61 -7.73 -6.35 -6.99
N SER A 62 -6.80 -6.02 -7.90
CA SER A 62 -7.10 -5.58 -9.28
C SER A 62 -5.89 -4.87 -9.88
N THR A 63 -5.17 -5.60 -10.73
CA THR A 63 -4.30 -5.02 -11.74
C THR A 63 -5.13 -4.13 -12.66
N SER A 64 -5.11 -2.83 -12.40
CA SER A 64 -5.31 -1.83 -13.44
C SER A 64 -4.51 -0.61 -13.04
N SER A 65 -3.31 -0.48 -13.60
CA SER A 65 -2.49 0.72 -13.51
C SER A 65 -3.39 1.95 -13.71
N ALA A 66 -3.59 2.74 -12.66
CA ALA A 66 -4.46 3.90 -12.75
C ALA A 66 -3.90 4.84 -13.83
N PRO A 67 -4.63 5.09 -14.93
CA PRO A 67 -4.13 5.93 -16.00
C PRO A 67 -3.92 7.37 -15.51
N LEU A 68 -2.96 8.05 -16.11
CA LEU A 68 -2.82 9.50 -15.96
C LEU A 68 -3.95 10.22 -16.72
N CYS A 69 -4.36 11.35 -16.17
CA CYS A 69 -5.38 12.22 -16.75
C CYS A 69 -4.86 12.89 -18.03
N PRO A 70 -5.59 12.84 -19.16
CA PRO A 70 -5.13 13.43 -20.42
C PRO A 70 -5.11 14.97 -20.42
N VAL A 71 -5.71 15.62 -19.41
CA VAL A 71 -5.83 17.09 -19.32
C VAL A 71 -4.77 17.70 -18.42
N CYS A 72 -4.43 17.04 -17.31
CA CYS A 72 -3.52 17.60 -16.30
C CYS A 72 -2.44 16.62 -15.84
N ASN A 73 -2.34 15.45 -16.47
CA ASN A 73 -1.36 14.39 -16.17
C ASN A 73 -1.35 13.87 -14.72
N GLU A 74 -2.38 14.20 -13.94
CA GLU A 74 -2.55 13.76 -12.55
C GLU A 74 -3.13 12.35 -12.48
N SER A 75 -2.97 11.68 -11.33
CA SER A 75 -3.57 10.37 -11.06
C SER A 75 -5.11 10.38 -11.22
N MET A 76 -5.64 9.31 -11.82
CA MET A 76 -7.09 9.08 -11.93
C MET A 76 -7.58 8.10 -10.86
N LYS A 77 -8.83 8.28 -10.42
CA LYS A 77 -9.52 7.40 -9.46
C LYS A 77 -10.80 6.86 -10.08
N ILE A 78 -11.15 5.63 -9.75
CA ILE A 78 -12.41 5.04 -10.21
C ILE A 78 -13.59 5.72 -9.51
N ARG A 79 -14.55 6.20 -10.28
CA ARG A 79 -15.83 6.75 -9.82
C ARG A 79 -16.98 6.02 -10.49
N LEU A 80 -18.12 5.96 -9.81
CA LEU A 80 -19.34 5.36 -10.35
C LEU A 80 -20.22 6.45 -10.96
N ALA A 81 -20.64 6.25 -12.21
CA ALA A 81 -21.59 7.16 -12.85
C ALA A 81 -22.96 6.99 -12.20
N ARG A 82 -23.47 8.06 -11.58
CA ARG A 82 -24.79 8.06 -10.90
C ARG A 82 -25.94 8.47 -11.82
N ARG A 83 -25.67 9.04 -13.00
CA ARG A 83 -26.67 9.62 -13.91
C ARG A 83 -26.26 9.43 -15.37
N GLY A 84 -27.25 9.24 -16.25
CA GLY A 84 -27.07 9.11 -17.71
C GLY A 84 -27.13 7.67 -18.24
N LEU A 85 -26.86 7.50 -19.53
CA LEU A 85 -26.89 6.21 -20.25
C LEU A 85 -25.93 5.16 -19.67
N ASN A 86 -24.87 5.59 -18.98
CA ASN A 86 -23.87 4.73 -18.34
C ASN A 86 -24.04 4.67 -16.81
N ALA A 87 -25.25 4.94 -16.28
CA ALA A 87 -25.51 4.88 -14.84
C ALA A 87 -25.24 3.47 -14.30
N GLY A 88 -24.39 3.39 -13.27
CA GLY A 88 -23.88 2.12 -12.72
C GLY A 88 -22.51 1.70 -13.23
N GLU A 89 -22.01 2.27 -14.33
CA GLU A 89 -20.67 1.96 -14.82
C GLU A 89 -19.58 2.71 -14.04
N LYS A 90 -18.43 2.04 -13.91
CA LYS A 90 -17.22 2.61 -13.32
C LYS A 90 -16.45 3.37 -14.41
N PHE A 91 -15.95 4.56 -14.10
CA PHE A 91 -15.10 5.35 -14.98
C PHE A 91 -13.92 5.94 -14.22
N TRP A 92 -12.83 6.24 -14.91
CA TRP A 92 -11.70 6.97 -14.36
C TRP A 92 -12.02 8.46 -14.33
N GLY A 93 -12.12 9.06 -13.15
CA GLY A 93 -12.23 10.50 -12.95
C GLY A 93 -10.92 11.07 -12.42
N CYS A 94 -10.53 12.26 -12.90
CA CYS A 94 -9.35 12.95 -12.37
C CYS A 94 -9.44 13.18 -10.86
N ALA A 95 -8.32 12.98 -10.14
CA ALA A 95 -8.25 13.24 -8.70
C ALA A 95 -8.48 14.72 -8.34
N ARG A 96 -8.21 15.64 -9.27
CA ARG A 96 -8.23 17.10 -9.06
C ARG A 96 -9.58 17.76 -9.40
N PHE A 97 -10.65 16.99 -9.58
CA PHE A 97 -12.01 17.53 -9.72
C PHE A 97 -12.40 18.34 -8.46
N PRO A 98 -12.98 19.56 -8.56
CA PRO A 98 -13.63 20.17 -9.73
C PRO A 98 -12.71 20.96 -10.69
N ASN A 99 -11.45 21.17 -10.31
CA ASN A 99 -10.49 21.98 -11.10
C ASN A 99 -10.08 21.30 -12.41
N CYS A 100 -10.11 19.96 -12.47
CA CYS A 100 -9.94 19.19 -13.69
C CYS A 100 -11.10 18.21 -13.87
N ARG A 101 -11.75 18.27 -15.03
CA ARG A 101 -12.92 17.42 -15.40
C ARG A 101 -12.54 16.27 -16.34
N GLY A 102 -11.26 15.90 -16.40
CA GLY A 102 -10.80 14.79 -17.22
C GLY A 102 -11.44 13.46 -16.79
N VAL A 103 -11.98 12.73 -17.76
CA VAL A 103 -12.59 11.41 -17.57
C VAL A 103 -12.04 10.42 -18.60
N ARG A 104 -11.92 9.14 -18.23
CA ARG A 104 -11.62 8.03 -19.14
C ARG A 104 -12.55 6.86 -18.86
N LYS A 105 -13.01 6.18 -19.91
CA LYS A 105 -13.79 4.95 -19.76
C LYS A 105 -12.87 3.83 -19.26
N ILE A 106 -13.38 3.00 -18.35
CA ILE A 106 -12.77 1.72 -18.03
C ILE A 106 -13.25 0.77 -19.13
N ILE A 107 -12.35 0.37 -20.02
CA ILE A 107 -12.63 -0.56 -21.13
C ILE A 107 -12.65 -1.97 -20.57
#